data_AF-G2I2B7-F1
#
_entry.id   AF-G2I2B7-F1
#
_cell.length_a   1.000
_cell.length_b   1.000
_cell.length_c   1.000
_cell.angle_alpha   90.00
_cell.angle_beta   90.00
_cell.angle_gamma   90.00
#
_symmetry.space_group_name_H-M   'P 1'
#
loop_
_entity.id
_entity.type
_entity.pdbx_description
1 polymer ?
#
loop_
_entity_poly.entity_id
_entity_poly.type
_entity_poly.pdbx_seq_one_letter_code
_entity_poly.pdbx_strand_id
1 'polypeptide(L)'
;MWTVENRARYDRSQLRYPSDLTEEEWSLIAPLIPAARRGGNKWTVDIREVMNGLMYVFGTGCQWRAIPKDLPPRSTVNYYFCRWQHDGTLNRLHHALYILCREQAGREASPTAAIIDSQSVKNAEKGGGASIRPALTPARGSRARSGMSSSIRRAC
;
A
#
# COMPACT_ATOMS: atom_id res chain seq x y z
N MET A 1 -15.06 26.08 4.05
CA MET A 1 -14.71 27.18 3.13
C MET A 1 -13.19 27.33 3.09
N TRP A 2 -12.60 27.55 1.93
CA TRP A 2 -11.13 27.70 1.81
C TRP A 2 -10.73 29.14 2.18
N THR A 3 -10.35 29.36 3.44
CA THR A 3 -9.99 30.68 4.01
C THR A 3 -8.50 30.99 3.84
N VAL A 4 -8.10 32.24 4.07
CA VAL A 4 -6.67 32.65 4.05
C VAL A 4 -5.86 31.91 5.11
N GLU A 5 -6.42 31.74 6.30
CA GLU A 5 -5.82 30.97 7.39
C GLU A 5 -5.63 29.49 7.01
N ASN A 6 -6.65 28.88 6.38
CA ASN A 6 -6.55 27.49 5.90
C ASN A 6 -5.51 27.35 4.79
N ARG A 7 -5.37 28.34 3.89
CA ARG A 7 -4.31 28.35 2.86
C ARG A 7 -2.93 28.28 3.48
N ALA A 8 -2.66 29.12 4.48
CA ALA A 8 -1.39 29.11 5.18
C ALA A 8 -1.15 27.77 5.90
N ARG A 9 -2.20 27.23 6.56
CA ARG A 9 -2.11 25.95 7.28
C ARG A 9 -1.81 24.75 6.38
N TYR A 10 -2.34 24.75 5.15
CA TYR A 10 -2.16 23.67 4.19
C TYR A 10 -1.11 23.99 3.12
N ASP A 11 -0.36 25.09 3.25
CA ASP A 11 0.73 25.40 2.34
C ASP A 11 1.85 24.37 2.51
N ARG A 12 2.18 23.71 1.40
CA ARG A 12 3.22 22.69 1.31
C ARG A 12 4.32 23.07 0.31
N SER A 13 4.36 24.33 -0.10
CA SER A 13 5.32 24.87 -1.09
C SER A 13 6.78 24.72 -0.67
N GLN A 14 7.05 24.64 0.63
CA GLN A 14 8.41 24.52 1.19
C GLN A 14 8.92 23.08 1.23
N LEU A 15 8.05 22.09 1.00
CA LEU A 15 8.43 20.67 1.02
C LEU A 15 8.98 20.24 -0.34
N ARG A 16 9.84 19.21 -0.36
CA ARG A 16 10.36 18.63 -1.60
C ARG A 16 9.23 18.03 -2.42
N TYR A 17 8.38 17.23 -1.77
CA TYR A 17 7.11 16.79 -2.33
C TYR A 17 5.94 17.25 -1.46
N PRO A 18 4.78 17.60 -2.06
CA PRO A 18 3.56 17.89 -1.29
C PRO A 18 3.12 16.73 -0.38
N SER A 19 3.56 15.51 -0.69
CA SER A 19 3.31 14.30 0.10
C SER A 19 4.22 14.13 1.32
N ASP A 20 5.31 14.90 1.41
CA ASP A 20 6.26 14.75 2.51
C ASP A 20 5.67 15.24 3.83
N LEU A 21 6.19 14.69 4.93
CA LEU A 21 5.76 15.05 6.27
C LEU A 21 6.48 16.31 6.76
N THR A 22 5.67 17.26 7.21
CA THR A 22 6.15 18.42 8.01
C THR A 22 6.74 17.94 9.32
N GLU A 23 7.49 18.81 10.01
CA GLU A 23 8.08 18.46 11.31
C GLU A 23 7.00 18.19 12.36
N GLU A 24 5.92 18.96 12.32
CA GLU A 24 4.77 18.83 13.20
C GLU A 24 4.07 17.50 12.97
N GLU A 25 3.80 17.13 11.72
CA GLU A 25 3.19 15.83 11.38
C GLU A 25 4.11 14.67 11.76
N TRP A 26 5.42 14.82 11.52
CA TRP A 26 6.40 13.81 11.90
C TRP A 26 6.45 13.60 13.41
N SER A 27 6.34 14.66 14.21
CA SER A 27 6.32 14.57 15.68
C SER A 27 5.15 13.74 16.22
N LEU A 28 4.01 13.71 15.51
CA LEU A 28 2.86 12.87 15.85
C LEU A 28 3.06 11.40 15.45
N ILE A 29 3.75 11.17 14.33
CA ILE A 29 3.91 9.85 13.73
C ILE A 29 5.09 9.08 14.35
N ALA A 30 6.23 9.74 14.54
CA ALA A 30 7.49 9.11 14.94
C ALA A 30 7.37 8.25 16.22
N PRO A 31 6.65 8.66 17.28
CA PRO A 31 6.50 7.85 18.49
C PRO A 31 5.68 6.58 18.30
N LEU A 32 4.84 6.52 17.27
CA LEU A 32 3.95 5.38 16.98
C LEU A 32 4.65 4.29 16.17
N ILE A 33 5.80 4.61 15.57
CA ILE A 33 6.60 3.66 14.80
C ILE A 33 7.45 2.85 15.80
N PRO A 34 7.40 1.51 15.76
CA PRO A 34 8.18 0.69 16.69
C PRO A 34 9.67 0.95 16.51
N ALA A 35 10.41 1.07 17.61
CA ALA A 35 11.87 1.19 17.55
C ALA A 35 12.51 -0.09 16.97
N ALA A 36 13.72 0.06 16.43
CA ALA A 36 14.53 -1.07 15.99
C ALA A 36 14.69 -2.10 17.12
N ARG A 37 14.42 -3.38 16.84
CA ARG A 37 14.55 -4.46 17.83
C ARG A 37 15.98 -4.53 18.38
N ARG A 38 16.10 -4.60 19.71
CA ARG A 38 17.40 -4.80 20.39
C ARG A 38 18.02 -6.13 19.95
N GLY A 39 19.26 -6.08 19.46
CA GLY A 39 19.99 -7.25 18.96
C GLY A 39 19.76 -7.61 17.48
N GLY A 40 18.94 -6.84 16.76
CA GLY A 40 18.84 -6.92 15.30
C GLY A 40 19.85 -6.02 14.60
N ASN A 41 19.93 -6.13 13.27
CA ASN A 41 20.67 -5.15 12.46
C ASN A 41 20.17 -3.74 12.76
N LYS A 42 21.09 -2.84 13.12
CA LYS A 42 20.80 -1.41 13.30
C LYS A 42 20.17 -0.90 12.00
N TRP A 43 19.08 -0.14 12.12
CA TRP A 43 18.49 0.52 10.97
C TRP A 43 19.49 1.55 10.45
N THR A 44 20.07 1.27 9.29
CA THR A 44 20.94 2.21 8.57
C THR A 44 20.13 3.22 7.76
N VAL A 45 18.82 3.03 7.72
CA VAL A 45 17.88 3.80 6.90
C VAL A 45 17.17 4.82 7.78
N ASP A 46 17.08 6.05 7.29
CA ASP A 46 16.23 7.08 7.89
C ASP A 46 14.75 6.71 7.73
N ILE A 47 14.07 6.52 8.86
CA ILE A 47 12.68 6.09 8.90
C ILE A 47 11.73 7.19 8.45
N ARG A 48 12.10 8.46 8.63
CA ARG A 48 11.32 9.58 8.11
C ARG A 48 11.28 9.54 6.58
N GLU A 49 12.43 9.31 5.95
CA GLU A 49 12.51 9.21 4.50
C GLU A 49 11.75 7.99 3.94
N VAL A 50 11.74 6.89 4.69
CA VAL A 50 10.88 5.74 4.35
C VAL A 50 9.41 6.14 4.41
N MET A 51 8.98 6.86 5.45
CA MET A 51 7.61 7.32 5.58
C MET A 51 7.24 8.34 4.49
N ASN A 52 8.11 9.30 4.16
CA ASN A 52 7.94 10.21 3.03
C ASN A 52 7.74 9.43 1.72
N GLY A 53 8.54 8.38 1.49
CA GLY A 53 8.39 7.50 0.35
C GLY A 53 7.04 6.76 0.31
N LEU A 54 6.52 6.32 1.46
CA LEU A 54 5.19 5.72 1.56
C LEU A 54 4.08 6.74 1.29
N MET A 55 4.17 7.93 1.89
CA MET A 55 3.20 9.00 1.67
C MET A 55 3.18 9.44 0.21
N TYR A 56 4.33 9.47 -0.46
CA TYR A 56 4.40 9.72 -1.90
C TYR A 56 3.62 8.67 -2.69
N VAL A 57 3.84 7.39 -2.41
CA VAL A 57 3.10 6.29 -3.09
C VAL A 57 1.61 6.36 -2.79
N PHE A 58 1.21 6.62 -1.55
CA PHE A 58 -0.21 6.71 -1.17
C PHE A 58 -0.92 7.95 -1.75
N GLY A 59 -0.24 9.10 -1.79
CA GLY A 59 -0.81 10.34 -2.33
C GLY A 59 -0.89 10.34 -3.86
N THR A 60 0.09 9.74 -4.54
CA THR A 60 0.14 9.74 -6.02
C THR A 60 -0.50 8.50 -6.65
N GLY A 61 -0.59 7.38 -5.92
CA GLY A 61 -0.99 6.09 -6.47
C GLY A 61 -0.02 5.53 -7.50
N CYS A 62 1.22 6.04 -7.55
CA CYS A 62 2.18 5.63 -8.58
C CYS A 62 2.64 4.18 -8.42
N GLN A 63 3.14 3.60 -9.51
CA GLN A 63 3.78 2.28 -9.45
C GLN A 63 5.05 2.35 -8.61
N TRP A 64 5.35 1.30 -7.83
CA TRP A 64 6.58 1.20 -7.02
C TRP A 64 7.88 1.45 -7.80
N ARG A 65 7.91 1.16 -9.11
CA ARG A 65 9.08 1.42 -9.97
C ARG A 65 9.25 2.89 -10.36
N ALA A 66 8.17 3.67 -10.26
CA ALA A 66 8.11 5.09 -10.57
C ALA A 66 8.40 5.98 -9.36
N ILE A 67 8.75 5.41 -8.20
CA ILE A 67 9.24 6.19 -7.06
C ILE A 67 10.49 6.98 -7.50
N PRO A 68 10.52 8.30 -7.27
CA PRO A 68 11.68 9.16 -7.51
C PRO A 68 12.98 8.63 -6.90
N LYS A 69 14.13 8.96 -7.52
CA LYS A 69 15.45 8.41 -7.14
C LYS A 69 16.09 9.07 -5.93
N ASP A 70 15.57 10.23 -5.56
CA ASP A 70 15.92 11.03 -4.39
C ASP A 70 15.13 10.61 -3.13
N LEU A 71 14.11 9.76 -3.27
CA LEU A 71 13.52 8.99 -2.17
C LEU A 71 14.30 7.69 -1.93
N PRO A 72 14.13 7.03 -0.76
CA PRO A 72 14.75 5.74 -0.52
C PRO A 72 14.41 4.71 -1.61
N PRO A 73 15.31 3.75 -1.89
CA PRO A 73 15.09 2.74 -2.92
C PRO A 73 13.74 2.04 -2.75
N ARG A 74 13.04 1.80 -3.87
CA ARG A 74 11.72 1.14 -3.88
C ARG A 74 11.67 -0.17 -3.06
N SER A 75 12.77 -0.92 -3.03
CA SER A 75 12.89 -2.17 -2.27
C SER A 75 12.84 -1.91 -0.77
N THR A 76 13.47 -0.83 -0.31
CA THR A 76 13.49 -0.42 1.08
C THR A 76 12.10 0.07 1.50
N VAL A 77 11.50 0.97 0.73
CA VAL A 77 10.16 1.50 1.03
C VAL A 77 9.13 0.36 1.08
N ASN A 78 9.13 -0.52 0.08
CA ASN A 78 8.21 -1.66 0.04
C ASN A 78 8.48 -2.68 1.16
N TYR A 79 9.74 -2.91 1.53
CA TYR A 79 10.08 -3.79 2.65
C TYR A 79 9.47 -3.30 3.97
N TYR A 80 9.62 -2.01 4.27
CA TYR A 80 9.03 -1.41 5.47
C TYR A 80 7.50 -1.38 5.39
N PHE A 81 6.92 -1.09 4.23
CA PHE A 81 5.48 -1.20 4.01
C PHE A 81 4.94 -2.58 4.40
N CYS A 82 5.48 -3.64 3.77
CA CYS A 82 5.04 -5.00 4.02
C CYS A 82 5.23 -5.42 5.48
N ARG A 83 6.37 -5.02 6.10
CA ARG A 83 6.62 -5.26 7.52
C ARG A 83 5.57 -4.57 8.40
N TRP A 84 5.35 -3.28 8.22
CA TRP A 84 4.44 -2.47 9.04
C TRP A 84 2.96 -2.80 8.82
N GLN A 85 2.64 -3.31 7.63
CA GLN A 85 1.32 -3.88 7.36
C GLN A 85 1.15 -5.19 8.15
N HIS A 86 2.14 -6.07 8.12
CA HIS A 86 2.08 -7.38 8.77
C HIS A 86 2.09 -7.26 10.31
N ASP A 87 2.89 -6.37 10.88
CA ASP A 87 2.97 -6.17 12.34
C ASP A 87 1.89 -5.22 12.90
N GLY A 88 0.98 -4.74 12.04
CA GLY A 88 -0.11 -3.85 12.41
C GLY A 88 0.33 -2.44 12.83
N THR A 89 1.56 -2.02 12.57
CA THR A 89 2.03 -0.65 12.81
C THR A 89 1.19 0.36 12.04
N LEU A 90 0.92 0.10 10.75
CA LEU A 90 0.10 1.01 9.93
C LEU A 90 -1.32 1.14 10.48
N ASN A 91 -1.91 0.05 10.98
CA ASN A 91 -3.24 0.08 11.58
C ASN A 91 -3.27 0.90 12.87
N ARG A 92 -2.25 0.73 13.73
CA ARG A 92 -2.11 1.51 14.98
C ARG A 92 -1.92 3.00 14.69
N LEU A 93 -1.07 3.32 13.72
CA LEU A 93 -0.84 4.70 13.28
C LEU A 93 -2.13 5.32 12.75
N HIS A 94 -2.82 4.64 11.83
CA HIS A 94 -4.09 5.11 11.29
C HIS A 94 -5.13 5.33 12.39
N HIS A 95 -5.26 4.38 13.33
CA HIS A 95 -6.20 4.49 14.44
C HIS A 95 -5.90 5.68 15.37
N ALA A 96 -4.64 5.88 15.74
CA ALA A 96 -4.24 6.99 16.60
C ALA A 96 -4.51 8.35 15.93
N LEU A 97 -4.13 8.50 14.65
CA LEU A 97 -4.40 9.74 13.90
C LEU A 97 -5.90 9.95 13.69
N TYR A 98 -6.67 8.87 13.49
CA TYR A 98 -8.12 8.96 13.36
C TYR A 98 -8.78 9.51 14.64
N ILE A 99 -8.37 9.03 15.82
CA ILE A 99 -8.86 9.54 17.10
C ILE A 99 -8.53 11.03 17.24
N LEU A 100 -7.28 11.43 16.99
CA LEU A 100 -6.88 12.84 17.07
C LEU A 100 -7.72 13.74 16.16
N CYS A 101 -7.98 13.31 14.93
CA CYS A 101 -8.84 14.03 14.00
C CYS A 101 -10.29 14.15 14.49
N ARG A 102 -10.83 13.11 15.16
CA ARG A 102 -12.19 13.11 15.73
C ARG A 102 -12.31 14.09 16.89
N GLU A 103 -11.36 14.05 17.81
CA GLU A 103 -11.31 14.92 18.98
C GLU A 103 -11.16 16.39 18.58
N GLN A 104 -10.28 16.69 17.61
CA GLN A 104 -10.13 18.04 17.06
C GLN A 104 -11.40 18.56 16.38
N ALA A 105 -12.22 17.66 15.84
CA ALA A 105 -13.53 17.99 15.27
C ALA A 105 -14.66 18.09 16.32
N GLY A 106 -14.34 17.96 17.63
CA GLY A 106 -15.32 17.99 18.71
C GLY A 106 -16.22 16.75 18.76
N ARG A 107 -15.76 15.63 18.20
CA ARG A 107 -16.52 14.37 18.14
C ARG A 107 -15.92 13.35 19.12
N GLU A 108 -16.75 12.39 19.54
CA GLU A 108 -16.29 11.27 20.36
C GLU A 108 -15.23 10.42 19.63
N ALA A 109 -14.21 9.98 20.39
CA ALA A 109 -13.06 9.23 19.90
C ALA A 109 -13.49 7.91 19.23
N SER A 110 -14.44 7.19 19.83
CA SER A 110 -15.03 6.00 19.23
C SER A 110 -16.21 6.40 18.33
N PRO A 111 -16.27 5.96 17.06
CA PRO A 111 -17.43 6.20 16.23
C PRO A 111 -18.61 5.33 16.68
N THR A 112 -19.80 5.92 16.81
CA THR A 112 -21.04 5.20 17.14
C THR A 112 -21.48 4.27 16.01
N ALA A 113 -21.19 4.62 14.75
CA ALA A 113 -21.49 3.83 13.55
C ALA A 113 -20.47 4.11 12.45
N ALA A 114 -20.16 3.10 11.63
CA ALA A 114 -19.29 3.21 10.46
C ALA A 114 -20.03 2.74 9.20
N ILE A 115 -20.01 3.56 8.15
CA ILE A 115 -20.54 3.20 6.83
C ILE A 115 -19.35 2.86 5.93
N ILE A 116 -19.29 1.63 5.44
CA ILE A 116 -18.26 1.16 4.52
C ILE A 116 -18.90 1.07 3.13
N ASP A 117 -18.68 2.07 2.29
CA ASP A 117 -19.09 2.04 0.88
C ASP A 117 -17.98 1.41 0.04
N SER A 118 -18.20 0.21 -0.47
CA SER A 118 -17.29 -0.42 -1.43
C SER A 118 -17.78 -0.14 -2.85
N GLN A 119 -17.10 0.76 -3.56
CA GLN A 119 -17.35 0.95 -4.99
C GLN A 119 -16.55 -0.08 -5.80
N SER A 120 -17.23 -1.10 -6.32
CA SER A 120 -16.64 -2.02 -7.28
C SER A 120 -16.70 -1.41 -8.67
N VAL A 121 -15.54 -1.05 -9.24
CA VAL A 121 -15.46 -0.70 -10.65
C VAL A 121 -15.62 -1.98 -11.44
N LYS A 122 -16.64 -2.06 -12.31
CA LYS A 122 -16.76 -3.15 -13.27
C LYS A 122 -15.55 -3.09 -14.20
N ASN A 123 -14.55 -3.93 -13.96
CA ASN A 123 -13.54 -4.23 -14.98
C ASN A 123 -14.26 -4.78 -16.20
N ALA A 124 -13.88 -4.33 -17.39
CA ALA A 124 -14.41 -4.85 -18.65
C ALA A 124 -14.40 -6.39 -18.61
N GLU A 125 -15.54 -6.99 -18.95
CA GLU A 125 -15.70 -8.45 -19.00
C GLU A 125 -14.52 -9.03 -19.78
N LYS A 126 -13.70 -9.85 -19.12
CA LYS A 126 -12.72 -10.69 -19.80
C LYS A 126 -13.49 -11.85 -20.44
N GLY A 127 -14.20 -11.53 -21.51
CA GLY A 127 -15.11 -12.42 -22.23
C GLY A 127 -15.15 -12.07 -23.72
N GLY A 128 -14.02 -11.64 -24.30
CA GLY A 128 -13.88 -11.66 -25.75
C GLY A 128 -13.89 -13.12 -26.21
N GLY A 129 -14.94 -13.51 -26.94
CA GLY A 129 -15.05 -14.86 -27.50
C GLY A 129 -13.77 -15.24 -28.23
N ALA A 130 -13.20 -16.40 -27.87
CA ALA A 130 -12.05 -16.94 -28.56
C ALA A 130 -12.41 -17.20 -30.03
N SER A 131 -12.14 -16.24 -30.93
CA SER A 131 -12.14 -16.49 -32.37
C SER A 131 -10.84 -17.20 -32.76
N ILE A 132 -10.54 -18.33 -32.11
CA ILE A 132 -9.56 -19.27 -32.66
C ILE A 132 -10.31 -19.96 -33.80
N ARG A 133 -10.06 -19.53 -35.04
CA ARG A 133 -10.46 -20.30 -36.22
C ARG A 133 -9.90 -21.72 -36.06
N PRO A 134 -10.72 -22.78 -36.07
CA PRO A 134 -10.17 -24.13 -36.10
C PRO A 134 -9.39 -24.28 -37.41
N ALA A 135 -8.11 -24.62 -37.29
CA ALA A 135 -7.27 -24.92 -38.43
C ALA A 135 -7.90 -26.09 -39.20
N LEU A 136 -8.17 -25.88 -40.49
CA LEU A 136 -8.58 -26.92 -41.43
C LEU A 136 -7.35 -27.78 -41.76
N THR A 137 -6.95 -28.64 -40.84
CA THR A 137 -5.95 -29.68 -41.12
C THR A 137 -6.38 -30.95 -40.41
N PRO A 138 -6.61 -32.06 -41.13
CA PRO A 138 -6.95 -33.32 -40.49
C PRO A 138 -5.74 -33.81 -39.69
N ALA A 139 -5.90 -33.93 -38.37
CA ALA A 139 -4.90 -34.54 -37.52
C ALA A 139 -4.79 -36.03 -37.87
N ARG A 140 -3.62 -36.44 -38.37
CA ARG A 140 -3.23 -37.85 -38.52
C ARG A 140 -3.20 -38.48 -37.13
N GLY A 141 -4.10 -39.42 -36.87
CA GLY A 141 -4.12 -40.18 -35.62
C GLY A 141 -2.94 -41.16 -35.52
N SER A 142 -2.29 -41.18 -34.36
CA SER A 142 -1.47 -42.31 -33.91
C SER A 142 -2.11 -42.90 -32.65
N ARG A 143 -2.36 -44.21 -32.67
CA ARG A 143 -2.93 -45.00 -31.57
C ARG A 143 -1.88 -45.31 -30.49
N ALA A 144 -2.39 -45.54 -29.28
CA ALA A 144 -1.76 -46.12 -28.08
C ALA A 144 -0.91 -45.14 -27.21
N ARG A 145 -0.93 -45.19 -25.87
CA ARG A 145 -1.44 -46.18 -24.90
C ARG A 145 -1.81 -45.46 -23.59
N SER A 146 -2.85 -45.94 -22.93
CA SER A 146 -3.32 -45.50 -21.61
C SER A 146 -2.29 -45.73 -20.50
N GLY A 147 -2.12 -44.75 -19.62
CA GLY A 147 -1.40 -44.89 -18.35
C GLY A 147 -1.90 -43.89 -17.33
N MET A 148 -2.94 -44.27 -16.57
CA MET A 148 -3.32 -43.59 -15.32
C MET A 148 -2.23 -43.82 -14.27
N SER A 149 -1.78 -42.76 -13.59
CA SER A 149 -1.58 -42.80 -12.14
C SER A 149 -1.44 -41.40 -11.55
N SER A 150 -2.36 -41.06 -10.66
CA SER A 150 -2.29 -39.94 -9.73
C SER A 150 -1.26 -40.22 -8.64
N SER A 151 -0.35 -39.28 -8.36
CA SER A 151 0.26 -39.22 -7.04
C SER A 151 0.31 -37.79 -6.52
N ILE A 152 -0.69 -37.49 -5.70
CA ILE A 152 -0.58 -36.50 -4.63
C ILE A 152 0.45 -37.05 -3.64
N ARG A 153 1.49 -36.28 -3.34
CA ARG A 153 2.18 -36.38 -2.05
C ARG A 153 2.39 -34.99 -1.45
N ARG A 154 1.83 -34.84 -0.26
CA ARG A 154 2.08 -33.76 0.71
C ARG A 154 3.43 -33.97 1.40
N ALA A 155 3.94 -32.85 1.93
CA ALA A 155 4.87 -32.70 3.04
C ALA A 155 6.36 -33.03 2.81
N CYS A 156 7.20 -32.00 2.91
CA CYS A 156 7.87 -31.66 4.16
C CYS A 156 7.58 -30.19 4.50
#